data_AF-A0A7S2V1D9-F1
#
_entry.id   AF-A0A7S2V1D9-F1
#
_cell.length_a   1.000
_cell.length_b   1.000
_cell.length_c   1.000
_cell.angle_alpha   90.00
_cell.angle_beta   90.00
_cell.angle_gamma   90.00
#
_symmetry.space_group_name_H-M   'P 1'
#
loop_
_entity.id
_entity.type
_entity.pdbx_description
1 polymer ?
#
loop_
_entity_poly.entity_id
_entity_poly.type
_entity_poly.pdbx_seq_one_letter_code
_entity_poly.pdbx_strand_id
1 'polypeptide(L)'
;MQGEEGVPKSTLSSEYKPCQMKVVWIVPLFLACVLGPLVMRNKAYAPFLNAQEQLRGDGGATSLKGKNLPNLVFILIDDQGYADFGSRSEDLRALMPNLNWLEREGVRLENYYSMHTCTPARAALLTGKYPMHMGMQGVSLEIADPWGLPLEHRLLPQYLAPLGYSSHAIGKWHLGFFSQDYLPNHRGFDSFFGF
;
A
#
# COMPACT_ATOMS: atom_id res chain seq x y z
N MET A 1 7.99 -5.24 -65.12
CA MET A 1 8.95 -6.33 -64.84
C MET A 1 9.58 -6.04 -63.49
N GLN A 2 9.33 -6.94 -62.52
CA GLN A 2 10.14 -7.21 -61.31
C GLN A 2 10.31 -6.05 -60.32
N GLY A 3 10.09 -6.20 -59.02
CA GLY A 3 9.73 -7.33 -58.18
C GLY A 3 9.61 -6.79 -56.75
N GLU A 4 8.63 -7.30 -56.01
CA GLU A 4 8.43 -6.98 -54.59
C GLU A 4 9.54 -7.66 -53.78
N GLU A 5 10.33 -6.88 -53.04
CA GLU A 5 11.20 -7.41 -51.98
C GLU A 5 10.52 -7.22 -50.62
N GLY A 6 10.07 -8.35 -50.07
CA GLY A 6 9.42 -8.46 -48.79
C GLY A 6 10.37 -8.22 -47.63
N VAL A 7 10.00 -7.26 -46.77
CA VAL A 7 10.62 -7.07 -45.45
C VAL A 7 10.13 -8.18 -44.51
N PRO A 8 11.01 -8.92 -43.81
CA PRO A 8 10.61 -10.01 -42.95
C PRO A 8 9.84 -9.50 -41.72
N LYS A 9 8.59 -9.98 -41.58
CA LYS A 9 7.77 -9.79 -40.37
C LYS A 9 8.42 -10.53 -39.21
N SER A 10 9.09 -9.81 -38.32
CA SER A 10 9.58 -10.34 -37.06
C SER A 10 8.38 -10.72 -36.17
N THR A 11 8.14 -12.01 -36.08
CA THR A 11 7.26 -12.68 -35.12
C THR A 11 7.88 -12.60 -33.73
N LEU A 12 7.54 -11.56 -32.97
CA LEU A 12 7.71 -11.53 -31.52
C LEU A 12 6.34 -11.77 -30.88
N SER A 13 5.99 -13.04 -30.77
CA SER A 13 4.96 -13.51 -29.85
C SER A 13 5.49 -13.41 -28.42
N SER A 14 5.44 -12.21 -27.82
CA SER A 14 5.55 -12.10 -26.36
C SER A 14 4.15 -12.18 -25.78
N GLU A 15 3.86 -13.35 -25.26
CA GLU A 15 2.75 -13.72 -24.38
C GLU A 15 2.31 -12.58 -23.44
N TYR A 16 1.29 -11.81 -23.87
CA TYR A 16 0.64 -10.83 -23.01
C TYR A 16 -0.25 -11.59 -22.03
N LYS A 17 0.23 -11.86 -20.81
CA LYS A 17 -0.60 -12.41 -19.75
C LYS A 17 -1.56 -11.32 -19.27
N PRO A 18 -2.89 -11.48 -19.44
CA PRO A 18 -3.83 -10.51 -18.89
C PRO A 18 -3.74 -10.54 -17.37
N CYS A 19 -3.33 -9.42 -16.78
CA CYS A 19 -3.51 -9.17 -15.35
C CYS A 19 -5.02 -9.15 -15.09
N GLN A 20 -5.53 -10.22 -14.51
CA GLN A 20 -6.95 -10.37 -14.18
C GLN A 20 -7.31 -9.39 -13.05
N MET A 21 -7.53 -8.12 -13.39
CA MET A 21 -8.29 -7.21 -12.54
C MET A 21 -9.73 -7.70 -12.52
N LYS A 22 -10.07 -8.53 -11.54
CA LYS A 22 -11.45 -8.86 -11.23
C LYS A 22 -12.05 -7.70 -10.43
N VAL A 23 -12.62 -6.72 -11.14
CA VAL A 23 -13.56 -5.77 -10.53
C VAL A 23 -14.86 -6.53 -10.32
N VAL A 24 -15.14 -6.89 -9.07
CA VAL A 24 -16.42 -7.48 -8.67
C VAL A 24 -17.13 -6.46 -7.80
N TRP A 25 -18.15 -5.82 -8.38
CA TRP A 25 -19.20 -5.14 -7.64
C TRP A 25 -20.19 -6.21 -7.17
N ILE A 26 -20.33 -6.39 -5.86
CA ILE A 26 -21.46 -7.14 -5.30
C ILE A 26 -22.09 -6.26 -4.22
N VAL A 27 -23.23 -5.67 -4.58
CA VAL A 27 -24.30 -5.29 -3.66
C VAL A 27 -24.84 -6.58 -3.04
N PRO A 28 -25.20 -6.57 -1.75
CA PRO A 28 -26.47 -7.18 -1.40
C PRO A 28 -27.34 -6.29 -0.50
N LEU A 29 -28.58 -6.23 -0.94
CA LEU A 29 -29.77 -5.66 -0.35
C LEU A 29 -30.35 -6.63 0.72
N PHE A 30 -31.02 -6.05 1.72
CA PHE A 30 -32.03 -6.63 2.65
C PHE A 30 -31.62 -7.59 3.79
N LEU A 31 -31.61 -7.01 5.00
CA LEU A 31 -32.60 -7.16 6.08
C LEU A 31 -32.96 -8.57 6.60
N ALA A 32 -32.64 -8.81 7.89
CA ALA A 32 -33.57 -9.17 8.99
C ALA A 32 -33.05 -10.26 9.95
N CYS A 33 -33.53 -10.11 11.20
CA CYS A 33 -33.49 -11.02 12.37
C CYS A 33 -32.16 -11.10 13.16
N VAL A 34 -31.98 -10.42 14.31
CA VAL A 34 -32.68 -10.44 15.63
C VAL A 34 -32.26 -11.63 16.51
N LEU A 35 -31.68 -11.28 17.67
CA LEU A 35 -31.34 -12.05 18.89
C LEU A 35 -29.96 -12.75 18.97
N GLY A 36 -29.08 -12.18 19.80
CA GLY A 36 -27.92 -12.86 20.38
C GLY A 36 -26.84 -11.89 20.89
N PRO A 37 -26.58 -11.78 22.21
CA PRO A 37 -25.54 -10.90 22.72
C PRO A 37 -24.13 -11.45 22.43
N LEU A 38 -23.35 -10.61 21.75
CA LEU A 38 -22.00 -10.21 22.19
C LEU A 38 -20.95 -11.31 22.45
N VAL A 39 -20.60 -12.08 21.42
CA VAL A 39 -19.21 -12.54 21.22
C VAL A 39 -18.91 -12.49 19.72
N MET A 40 -18.49 -11.33 19.23
CA MET A 40 -17.91 -11.18 17.90
C MET A 40 -16.52 -11.83 17.86
N ARG A 41 -16.48 -13.17 17.80
CA ARG A 41 -15.35 -13.90 17.23
C ARG A 41 -15.44 -13.72 15.72
N ASN A 42 -14.98 -12.57 15.25
CA ASN A 42 -14.94 -12.25 13.84
C ASN A 42 -13.89 -13.14 13.15
N LYS A 43 -14.35 -14.23 12.53
CA LYS A 43 -13.53 -15.23 11.82
C LYS A 43 -12.75 -14.65 10.62
N ALA A 44 -12.98 -13.38 10.25
CA ALA A 44 -12.24 -12.69 9.20
C ALA A 44 -10.80 -12.29 9.61
N TYR A 45 -10.46 -12.28 10.91
CA TYR A 45 -9.13 -11.86 11.40
C TYR A 45 -8.19 -13.00 11.83
N ALA A 46 -8.68 -14.25 11.79
CA ALA A 46 -7.87 -15.43 12.11
C ALA A 46 -6.56 -15.58 11.29
N PRO A 47 -6.49 -15.22 9.99
CA PRO A 47 -5.25 -15.42 9.23
C PRO A 47 -4.12 -14.45 9.63
N PHE A 48 -4.41 -13.34 10.31
CA PHE A 48 -3.39 -12.37 10.73
C PHE A 48 -2.70 -12.78 12.04
N LEU A 49 -3.44 -13.34 13.00
CA LEU A 49 -2.87 -13.82 14.27
C LEU A 49 -2.04 -15.10 14.09
N ASN A 50 -2.48 -16.01 13.21
CA ASN A 50 -1.70 -17.22 12.89
C ASN A 50 -0.39 -16.91 12.17
N ALA A 51 -0.26 -15.75 11.51
CA ALA A 51 0.98 -15.36 10.84
C ALA A 51 2.10 -14.96 11.83
N GLN A 52 1.77 -14.44 13.02
CA GLN A 52 2.79 -14.15 14.03
C GLN A 52 3.35 -15.40 14.70
N GLU A 53 2.54 -16.45 14.86
CA GLU A 53 2.97 -17.71 15.47
C GLU A 53 3.86 -18.52 14.52
N GLN A 54 3.61 -18.40 13.21
CA GLN A 54 4.36 -19.07 12.16
C GLN A 54 5.72 -18.41 11.83
N LEU A 55 5.99 -17.22 12.37
CA LEU A 55 7.31 -16.56 12.31
C LEU A 55 8.24 -16.96 13.46
N ARG A 56 7.74 -17.70 14.47
CA ARG A 56 8.53 -18.17 15.62
C ARG A 56 8.95 -19.64 15.52
N GLY A 57 8.37 -20.42 14.61
CA GLY A 57 8.67 -21.83 14.42
C GLY A 57 9.15 -22.11 13.00
N ASP A 58 10.38 -22.63 12.91
CA ASP A 58 11.04 -23.25 11.77
C ASP A 58 11.49 -22.35 10.60
N GLY A 59 12.81 -22.32 10.40
CA GLY A 59 13.53 -21.72 9.27
C GLY A 59 13.31 -22.43 7.93
N GLY A 60 12.08 -22.89 7.66
CA GLY A 60 11.62 -23.35 6.36
C GLY A 60 10.77 -22.27 5.72
N ALA A 61 11.23 -21.72 4.59
CA ALA A 61 10.44 -20.80 3.76
C ALA A 61 9.19 -21.54 3.24
N THR A 62 8.13 -21.54 4.05
CA THR A 62 6.86 -22.15 3.68
C THR A 62 6.25 -21.27 2.60
N SER A 63 6.35 -21.72 1.34
CA SER A 63 5.87 -20.96 0.19
C SER A 63 4.37 -20.70 0.34
N LEU A 64 3.98 -19.43 0.50
CA LEU A 64 2.58 -19.00 0.54
C LEU A 64 1.91 -19.06 -0.84
N LYS A 65 2.61 -19.57 -1.87
CA LYS A 65 2.06 -19.86 -3.20
C LYS A 65 0.88 -20.82 -3.08
N GLY A 66 -0.33 -20.28 -3.12
CA GLY A 66 -1.57 -21.06 -3.14
C GLY A 66 -2.58 -20.69 -2.05
N LYS A 67 -2.24 -19.83 -1.09
CA LYS A 67 -3.25 -19.20 -0.23
C LYS A 67 -3.78 -17.95 -0.97
N ASN A 68 -5.10 -17.78 -1.01
CA ASN A 68 -5.73 -16.55 -1.52
C ASN A 68 -5.32 -15.38 -0.63
N LEU A 69 -4.19 -14.75 -0.96
CA LEU A 69 -3.67 -13.59 -0.25
C LEU A 69 -4.56 -12.38 -0.55
N PRO A 70 -4.91 -11.57 0.46
CA PRO A 70 -5.67 -10.34 0.23
C PRO A 70 -4.79 -9.30 -0.48
N ASN A 71 -5.40 -8.50 -1.35
CA ASN A 71 -4.75 -7.32 -1.91
C ASN A 71 -4.68 -6.23 -0.84
N LEU A 72 -3.51 -5.61 -0.71
CA LEU A 72 -3.27 -4.52 0.23
C LEU A 72 -3.22 -3.20 -0.54
N VAL A 73 -4.09 -2.26 -0.19
CA VAL A 73 -4.14 -0.92 -0.80
C VAL A 73 -3.98 0.11 0.30
N PHE A 74 -2.90 0.88 0.24
CA PHE A 74 -2.63 1.98 1.16
C PHE A 74 -2.92 3.30 0.47
N ILE A 75 -3.84 4.08 1.04
CA ILE A 75 -4.15 5.44 0.59
C ILE A 75 -3.60 6.39 1.65
N LEU A 76 -2.54 7.12 1.31
CA LEU A 76 -1.96 8.14 2.16
C LEU A 76 -2.27 9.51 1.59
N ILE A 77 -3.04 10.31 2.33
CA ILE A 77 -3.41 11.67 1.93
C ILE A 77 -2.39 12.64 2.55
N ASP A 78 -1.95 13.62 1.76
CA ASP A 78 -0.96 14.62 2.19
C ASP A 78 -1.70 15.82 2.80
N ASP A 79 -1.20 16.31 3.94
CA ASP A 79 -1.67 17.51 4.66
C ASP A 79 -3.18 17.54 5.01
N GLN A 80 -3.81 16.36 5.14
CA GLN A 80 -5.20 16.24 5.58
C GLN A 80 -5.31 16.40 7.10
N GLY A 81 -6.09 17.38 7.55
CA GLY A 81 -6.39 17.61 8.94
C GLY A 81 -7.42 16.62 9.49
N TYR A 82 -7.42 16.46 10.82
CA TYR A 82 -8.39 15.61 11.52
C TYR A 82 -9.84 16.08 11.32
N ALA A 83 -10.08 17.40 11.22
CA ALA A 83 -11.41 17.96 11.02
C ALA A 83 -11.89 17.92 9.57
N ASP A 84 -11.02 17.61 8.61
CA ASP A 84 -11.31 17.74 7.18
C ASP A 84 -12.05 16.53 6.58
N PHE A 85 -12.36 15.53 7.40
CA PHE A 85 -13.15 14.37 6.98
C PHE A 85 -14.64 14.72 6.95
N GLY A 86 -15.37 14.22 5.95
CA GLY A 86 -16.79 14.51 5.78
C GLY A 86 -17.69 14.08 6.95
N SER A 87 -17.24 13.17 7.81
CA SER A 87 -17.93 12.82 9.06
C SER A 87 -17.72 13.82 10.20
N ARG A 88 -16.76 14.73 10.07
CA ARG A 88 -16.38 15.75 11.06
C ARG A 88 -16.58 17.18 10.57
N SER A 89 -16.65 17.38 9.26
CA SER A 89 -16.95 18.66 8.63
C SER A 89 -18.23 18.56 7.82
N GLU A 90 -19.25 19.30 8.23
CA GLU A 90 -20.54 19.35 7.55
C GLU A 90 -20.40 19.92 6.13
N ASP A 91 -19.52 20.90 5.96
CA ASP A 91 -19.27 21.59 4.69
C ASP A 91 -18.59 20.66 3.67
N LEU A 92 -17.69 19.78 4.12
CA LEU A 92 -16.95 18.86 3.26
C LEU A 92 -17.68 17.54 3.03
N ARG A 93 -18.71 17.23 3.83
CA ARG A 93 -19.43 15.96 3.79
C ARG A 93 -19.96 15.62 2.39
N ALA A 94 -20.58 16.59 1.72
CA ALA A 94 -21.14 16.39 0.39
C ALA A 94 -20.07 16.18 -0.70
N LEU A 95 -18.85 16.68 -0.49
CA LEU A 95 -17.74 16.61 -1.45
C LEU A 95 -17.00 15.27 -1.43
N MET A 96 -17.17 14.46 -0.38
CA MET A 96 -16.42 13.22 -0.15
C MET A 96 -17.30 11.95 -0.09
N PRO A 97 -18.19 11.69 -1.08
CA PRO A 97 -19.15 10.58 -1.00
C PRO A 97 -18.48 9.20 -0.88
N ASN A 98 -17.37 8.98 -1.59
CA ASN A 98 -16.65 7.70 -1.55
C ASN A 98 -15.95 7.45 -0.21
N LEU A 99 -15.38 8.49 0.40
CA LEU A 99 -14.74 8.36 1.70
C LEU A 99 -15.77 8.13 2.81
N ASN A 100 -16.91 8.82 2.74
CA ASN A 100 -18.03 8.60 3.64
C ASN A 100 -18.57 7.17 3.54
N TRP A 101 -18.58 6.59 2.34
CA TRP A 101 -18.95 5.18 2.14
C TRP A 101 -17.92 4.24 2.80
N LEU A 102 -16.62 4.47 2.60
CA LEU A 102 -15.57 3.69 3.26
C LEU A 102 -15.62 3.77 4.79
N GLU A 103 -15.96 4.93 5.36
CA GLU A 103 -16.12 5.08 6.81
C GLU A 103 -17.33 4.32 7.36
N ARG A 104 -18.40 4.20 6.57
CA ARG A 104 -19.63 3.48 6.97
C ARG A 104 -19.47 1.97 6.88
N GLU A 105 -18.83 1.49 5.83
CA GLU A 105 -18.63 0.05 5.59
C GLU A 105 -17.38 -0.50 6.29
N GLY A 106 -16.45 0.38 6.68
CA GLY A 106 -15.15 0.02 7.24
C GLY A 106 -15.04 0.22 8.75
N VAL A 107 -13.79 0.23 9.22
CA VAL A 107 -13.44 0.54 10.60
C VAL A 107 -12.82 1.93 10.65
N ARG A 108 -13.42 2.82 11.44
CA ARG A 108 -12.88 4.16 11.71
C ARG A 108 -12.00 4.16 12.96
N LEU A 109 -10.79 4.69 12.82
CA LEU A 109 -9.88 4.89 13.94
C LEU A 109 -10.09 6.31 14.49
N GLU A 110 -10.72 6.43 15.67
CA GLU A 110 -10.94 7.73 16.33
C GLU A 110 -9.62 8.37 16.80
N ASN A 111 -8.66 7.53 17.20
CA ASN A 111 -7.37 7.95 17.72
C ASN A 111 -6.25 7.30 16.89
N TYR A 112 -5.91 7.93 15.77
CA TYR A 112 -4.79 7.56 14.92
C TYR A 112 -3.78 8.71 14.85
N TYR A 113 -2.50 8.41 15.09
CA TYR A 113 -1.46 9.41 15.19
C TYR A 113 -0.40 9.21 14.11
N SER A 114 0.11 10.32 13.60
CA SER A 114 1.19 10.38 12.61
C SER A 114 2.22 11.43 13.04
N MET A 115 3.35 11.46 12.35
CA MET A 115 4.30 12.55 12.48
C MET A 115 3.74 13.81 11.80
N HIS A 116 4.08 14.97 12.34
CA HIS A 116 3.58 16.28 11.89
C HIS A 116 4.19 16.76 10.56
N THR A 117 5.12 15.99 9.97
CA THR A 117 5.81 16.34 8.73
C THR A 117 5.82 15.14 7.79
N CYS A 118 5.72 15.41 6.48
CA CYS A 118 5.56 14.41 5.43
C CYS A 118 6.69 13.38 5.39
N THR A 119 7.96 13.80 5.38
CA THR A 119 9.11 12.88 5.38
C THR A 119 9.13 11.92 6.58
N PRO A 120 9.11 12.38 7.85
CA PRO A 120 9.09 11.47 9.00
C PRO A 120 7.85 10.59 9.04
N ALA A 121 6.68 11.09 8.62
CA ALA A 121 5.45 10.31 8.57
C ALA A 121 5.57 9.14 7.59
N ARG A 122 6.05 9.39 6.37
CA ARG A 122 6.27 8.37 5.34
C ARG A 122 7.36 7.38 5.74
N ALA A 123 8.44 7.86 6.37
CA ALA A 123 9.50 7.01 6.88
C ALA A 123 8.98 6.06 7.95
N ALA A 124 8.20 6.56 8.91
CA ALA A 124 7.58 5.77 9.95
C ALA A 124 6.60 4.74 9.39
N LEU A 125 5.76 5.14 8.43
CA LEU A 125 4.79 4.24 7.78
C LEU A 125 5.49 3.06 7.07
N LEU A 126 6.54 3.33 6.30
CA LEU A 126 7.18 2.31 5.47
C LEU A 126 8.17 1.43 6.23
N THR A 127 8.78 1.93 7.31
CA THR A 127 9.75 1.17 8.11
C THR A 127 9.16 0.55 9.37
N GLY A 128 8.02 1.07 9.85
CA GLY A 128 7.46 0.74 11.16
C GLY A 128 8.29 1.25 12.34
N LYS A 129 9.27 2.15 12.11
CA LYS A 129 10.18 2.66 13.13
C LYS A 129 9.93 4.11 13.44
N TYR A 130 10.22 4.51 14.66
CA TYR A 130 10.16 5.91 15.05
C TYR A 130 11.29 6.71 14.36
N PRO A 131 10.99 7.85 13.70
CA PRO A 131 11.98 8.57 12.88
C PRO A 131 13.26 8.99 13.60
N MET A 132 13.21 9.22 14.92
CA MET A 132 14.41 9.53 15.72
C MET A 132 15.47 8.43 15.69
N HIS A 133 15.07 7.16 15.49
CA HIS A 133 16.03 6.05 15.40
C HIS A 133 16.71 5.93 14.04
N MET A 134 16.30 6.75 13.06
CA MET A 134 16.76 6.68 11.68
C MET A 134 17.39 7.99 11.20
N GLY A 135 17.53 9.00 12.08
CA GLY A 135 17.98 10.33 11.68
C GLY A 135 16.94 11.12 10.88
N MET A 136 15.67 10.68 10.87
CA MET A 136 14.60 11.26 10.05
C MET A 136 13.70 12.21 10.85
N GLN A 137 14.10 12.65 12.05
CA GLN A 137 13.33 13.51 12.95
C GLN A 137 13.28 14.99 12.54
N GLY A 138 14.00 15.37 11.49
CA GLY A 138 14.18 16.76 11.07
C GLY A 138 13.07 17.27 10.14
N VAL A 139 13.47 18.24 9.31
CA VAL A 139 12.61 18.87 8.30
C VAL A 139 12.28 17.92 7.14
N SER A 140 11.25 18.29 6.38
CA SER A 140 10.95 17.65 5.10
C SER A 140 12.17 17.65 4.19
N LEU A 141 12.43 16.52 3.54
CA LEU A 141 13.49 16.44 2.54
C LEU A 141 13.14 17.30 1.32
N GLU A 142 14.10 18.06 0.84
CA GLU A 142 14.00 18.73 -0.45
C GLU A 142 14.55 17.83 -1.57
N ILE A 143 14.23 18.15 -2.82
CA ILE A 143 14.68 17.36 -3.99
C ILE A 143 16.21 17.37 -4.07
N ALA A 144 16.84 18.48 -3.71
CA ALA A 144 18.29 18.68 -3.78
C ALA A 144 19.05 18.22 -2.53
N ASP A 145 18.36 17.70 -1.51
CA ASP A 145 19.02 17.28 -0.28
C ASP A 145 19.94 16.08 -0.53
N PRO A 146 21.23 16.13 -0.12
CA PRO A 146 22.20 15.06 -0.37
C PRO A 146 22.03 13.85 0.58
N TRP A 147 20.83 13.67 1.13
CA TRP A 147 20.52 12.64 2.10
C TRP A 147 19.07 12.18 1.94
N GLY A 148 18.74 11.07 2.60
CA GLY A 148 17.42 10.45 2.53
C GLY A 148 17.30 9.30 3.52
N LEU A 149 16.22 8.53 3.42
CA LEU A 149 16.00 7.39 4.32
C LEU A 149 17.19 6.40 4.24
N PRO A 150 17.86 6.05 5.35
CA PRO A 150 19.01 5.14 5.31
C PRO A 150 18.70 3.83 4.57
N LEU A 151 19.63 3.39 3.71
CA LEU A 151 19.46 2.21 2.85
C LEU A 151 19.43 0.89 3.63
N GLU A 152 20.01 0.88 4.83
CA GLU A 152 19.98 -0.25 5.77
C GLU A 152 18.58 -0.59 6.28
N HIS A 153 17.62 0.34 6.18
CA HIS A 153 16.27 0.10 6.65
C HIS A 153 15.43 -0.55 5.56
N ARG A 154 15.03 -1.78 5.86
CA ARG A 154 14.09 -2.54 5.05
C ARG A 154 12.70 -1.94 5.12
N LEU A 155 12.06 -1.78 3.96
CA LEU A 155 10.73 -1.19 3.84
C LEU A 155 9.64 -2.25 3.74
N LEU A 156 8.41 -1.85 4.02
CA LEU A 156 7.20 -2.66 3.87
C LEU A 156 7.16 -3.50 2.58
N PRO A 157 7.34 -2.95 1.36
CA PRO A 157 7.31 -3.75 0.13
C PRO A 157 8.39 -4.84 0.10
N GLN A 158 9.58 -4.57 0.67
CA GLN A 158 10.64 -5.57 0.76
C GLN A 158 10.31 -6.69 1.74
N TYR A 159 9.48 -6.45 2.77
CA TYR A 159 8.97 -7.51 3.63
C TYR A 159 7.85 -8.32 2.96
N LEU A 160 7.06 -7.69 2.10
CA LEU A 160 5.96 -8.33 1.38
C LEU A 160 6.43 -9.15 0.17
N ALA A 161 7.53 -8.76 -0.48
CA ALA A 161 8.03 -9.44 -1.68
C ALA A 161 8.31 -10.95 -1.49
N PRO A 162 8.97 -11.43 -0.41
CA PRO A 162 9.14 -12.87 -0.16
C PRO A 162 7.82 -13.64 0.04
N LEU A 163 6.73 -12.95 0.38
CA LEU A 163 5.40 -13.54 0.56
C LEU A 163 4.65 -13.66 -0.78
N GLY A 164 5.20 -13.15 -1.88
CA GLY A 164 4.61 -13.22 -3.22
C GLY A 164 3.77 -12.00 -3.62
N TYR A 165 3.90 -10.88 -2.90
CA TYR A 165 3.25 -9.62 -3.28
C TYR A 165 4.06 -8.87 -4.35
N SER A 166 3.33 -8.28 -5.30
CA SER A 166 3.84 -7.28 -6.23
C SER A 166 3.49 -5.89 -5.67
N SER A 167 4.49 -5.03 -5.51
CA SER A 167 4.35 -3.73 -4.84
C SER A 167 4.46 -2.59 -5.85
N HIS A 168 3.44 -1.75 -5.93
CA HIS A 168 3.39 -0.61 -6.84
C HIS A 168 3.08 0.67 -6.07
N ALA A 169 3.82 1.75 -6.35
CA ALA A 169 3.64 3.04 -5.71
C ALA A 169 3.23 4.12 -6.72
N ILE A 170 2.29 4.99 -6.31
CA ILE A 170 1.82 6.11 -7.13
C ILE A 170 1.77 7.37 -6.28
N GLY A 171 2.29 8.47 -6.81
CA GLY A 171 2.26 9.79 -6.18
C GLY A 171 3.56 10.15 -5.47
N LYS A 172 3.45 10.77 -4.29
CA LYS A 172 4.57 11.41 -3.60
C LYS A 172 5.45 10.41 -2.83
N TRP A 173 6.75 10.41 -3.09
CA TRP A 173 7.72 9.55 -2.39
C TRP A 173 8.29 10.22 -1.14
N HIS A 174 9.02 11.33 -1.31
CA HIS A 174 9.52 12.20 -0.24
C HIS A 174 10.46 11.54 0.81
N LEU A 175 11.22 10.52 0.40
CA LEU A 175 12.22 9.83 1.23
C LEU A 175 13.65 9.89 0.67
N GLY A 176 13.89 10.81 -0.27
CA GLY A 176 15.18 11.08 -0.89
C GLY A 176 15.17 10.83 -2.41
N PHE A 177 15.85 11.70 -3.15
CA PHE A 177 15.93 11.66 -4.61
C PHE A 177 17.35 11.85 -5.18
N PHE A 178 18.34 12.09 -4.32
CA PHE A 178 19.68 12.48 -4.74
C PHE A 178 20.49 11.37 -5.44
N SER A 179 20.13 10.11 -5.23
CA SER A 179 20.75 8.95 -5.86
C SER A 179 19.68 7.92 -6.25
N GLN A 180 19.97 7.13 -7.28
CA GLN A 180 19.08 6.07 -7.76
C GLN A 180 18.68 5.09 -6.65
N ASP A 181 19.58 4.81 -5.71
CA ASP A 181 19.32 3.89 -4.59
C ASP A 181 18.19 4.36 -3.65
N TYR A 182 17.89 5.65 -3.66
CA TYR A 182 16.82 6.24 -2.84
C TYR A 182 15.48 6.28 -3.57
N LEU A 183 15.46 5.98 -4.87
CA LEU A 183 14.24 5.93 -5.65
C LEU A 183 13.37 4.73 -5.22
N PRO A 184 12.03 4.83 -5.30
CA PRO A 184 11.12 3.77 -4.87
C PRO A 184 11.42 2.40 -5.49
N ASN A 185 11.80 2.38 -6.77
CA ASN A 185 12.12 1.15 -7.50
C ASN A 185 13.33 0.41 -6.90
N HIS A 186 14.28 1.12 -6.32
CA HIS A 186 15.45 0.54 -5.65
C HIS A 186 15.18 0.26 -4.16
N ARG A 187 14.01 0.68 -3.66
CA ARG A 187 13.56 0.50 -2.28
C ARG A 187 12.46 -0.57 -2.13
N GLY A 188 12.32 -1.43 -3.14
CA GLY A 188 11.48 -2.62 -3.12
C GLY A 188 10.13 -2.49 -3.82
N PHE A 189 9.82 -1.35 -4.43
CA PHE A 189 8.66 -1.25 -5.32
C PHE A 189 9.01 -1.78 -6.71
N ASP A 190 8.12 -2.57 -7.30
CA ASP A 190 8.28 -3.12 -8.64
C ASP A 190 7.96 -2.07 -9.72
N SER A 191 7.07 -1.13 -9.41
CA SER A 191 6.86 0.06 -10.23
C SER A 191 6.53 1.29 -9.41
N PHE A 192 6.87 2.44 -9.98
CA PHE A 192 6.60 3.75 -9.40
C PHE A 192 6.18 4.74 -10.48
N PHE A 193 5.14 5.52 -10.19
CA PHE A 193 4.73 6.66 -11.01
C PHE A 193 4.40 7.85 -10.12
N GLY A 194 5.22 8.89 -10.15
CA GLY A 194 5.01 10.04 -9.28
C GLY A 194 6.23 10.94 -9.15
N PHE A 195 6.34 11.60 -7.99
CA PHE A 195 7.33 12.65 -7.71
C PHE A 195 7.86 12.58 -6.28
#